data_AF-A0AA43XK57-F1
#
_entry.id   AF-A0AA43XK57-F1
#
_cell.length_a   1.000
_cell.length_b   1.000
_cell.length_c   1.000
_cell.angle_alpha   90.00
_cell.angle_beta   90.00
_cell.angle_gamma   90.00
#
_symmetry.space_group_name_H-M   'P 1'
#
loop_
_entity.id
_entity.type
_entity.pdbx_description
1 polymer ?
#
loop_
_entity_poly.entity_id
_entity_poly.type
_entity_poly.pdbx_seq_one_letter_code
_entity_poly.pdbx_strand_id
1 'polypeptide(L)'
;MSKVSLNMYVFAVYVGLVAAGYDMSESSSNKEMIEEIKNMDWDNRITDYYQWTKNSTCEVNPYWPRAFILTLASLYVSDENTIQYKDVDEVMNHINSLDQIKLTSEKEEIEQRVKELPCIHNRVVKTPGFHGLWKAYCRRVKSEEPEYNRIIHQAMGLVREAFDLKADKFPSLIFVPNSLQAPEIADFVTMKNRVYVIQSKPNAVAIVHEYLHQILGNKLDESADLIKRYTFLIEPVFEKMVKYQYAWDKDNDSWLNVFEENFIRAASIWIINRNNKEAAIKKANKYAADGFVYIPIILENFMNRWKGLKALDLFILECLNECKRSIN
;
A
#
# COMPACT_ATOMS: atom_id res chain seq x y z
N MET A 1 11.25 4.30 14.49
CA MET A 1 10.32 3.98 15.60
C MET A 1 9.00 3.53 15.00
N SER A 2 8.36 2.48 15.53
CA SER A 2 7.04 2.02 15.07
C SER A 2 5.96 2.30 16.10
N LYS A 3 4.74 2.60 15.64
CA LYS A 3 3.57 2.69 16.51
C LYS A 3 2.28 2.31 15.78
N VAL A 4 1.32 1.80 16.54
CA VAL A 4 -0.09 1.78 16.13
C VAL A 4 -0.67 3.18 16.39
N SER A 5 -1.43 3.70 15.44
CA SER A 5 -2.07 5.01 15.56
C SER A 5 -3.51 4.93 15.05
N LEU A 6 -4.44 5.26 15.93
CA LEU A 6 -5.83 5.51 15.54
C LEU A 6 -5.88 6.80 14.71
N ASN A 7 -6.65 6.80 13.61
CA ASN A 7 -6.90 7.99 12.81
C ASN A 7 -8.39 8.06 12.48
N MET A 8 -9.10 9.03 13.07
CA MET A 8 -10.54 9.20 12.91
C MET A 8 -10.93 9.54 11.48
N TYR A 9 -10.08 10.27 10.75
CA TYR A 9 -10.37 10.70 9.38
C TYR A 9 -10.18 9.56 8.38
N VAL A 10 -9.15 8.73 8.55
CA VAL A 10 -9.02 7.47 7.81
C VAL A 10 -10.24 6.58 8.07
N PHE A 11 -10.67 6.45 9.33
CA PHE A 11 -11.87 5.70 9.67
C PHE A 11 -13.14 6.31 9.04
N ALA A 12 -13.28 7.63 9.05
CA ALA A 12 -14.42 8.34 8.48
C ALA A 12 -14.57 8.14 6.97
N VAL A 13 -13.44 8.06 6.22
CA VAL A 13 -13.45 7.68 4.80
C VAL A 13 -14.18 6.35 4.62
N TYR A 14 -13.81 5.33 5.39
CA TYR A 14 -14.38 4.00 5.22
C TYR A 14 -15.80 3.86 5.77
N VAL A 15 -16.16 4.62 6.80
CA VAL A 15 -17.57 4.75 7.21
C VAL A 15 -18.42 5.31 6.06
N GLY A 16 -17.94 6.37 5.41
CA GLY A 16 -18.61 6.95 4.24
C GLY A 16 -18.68 5.99 3.04
N LEU A 17 -17.61 5.26 2.77
CA LEU A 17 -17.58 4.21 1.75
C LEU A 17 -18.62 3.12 2.04
N VAL A 18 -18.70 2.60 3.27
CA VAL A 18 -19.68 1.57 3.66
C VAL A 18 -21.11 2.11 3.54
N ALA A 19 -21.36 3.35 3.96
CA ALA A 19 -22.65 4.02 3.77
C ALA A 19 -23.04 4.13 2.29
N ALA A 20 -22.06 4.35 1.41
CA ALA A 20 -22.25 4.42 -0.05
C ALA A 20 -22.31 3.05 -0.76
N GLY A 21 -22.19 1.93 -0.04
CA GLY A 21 -22.29 0.59 -0.60
C GLY A 21 -20.96 -0.14 -0.84
N TYR A 22 -19.90 0.25 -0.13
CA TYR A 22 -18.64 -0.51 -0.13
C TYR A 22 -18.85 -1.94 0.37
N ASP A 23 -18.60 -2.89 -0.53
CA ASP A 23 -18.93 -4.31 -0.43
C ASP A 23 -17.71 -5.20 -0.16
N MET A 24 -16.49 -4.67 -0.32
CA MET A 24 -15.26 -5.47 -0.12
C MET A 24 -14.96 -5.77 1.36
N SER A 25 -15.66 -5.14 2.31
CA SER A 25 -15.54 -5.42 3.75
C SER A 25 -16.47 -6.51 4.28
N GLU A 26 -17.33 -7.12 3.44
CA GLU A 26 -18.37 -8.04 3.92
C GLU A 26 -17.82 -9.38 4.47
N SER A 27 -16.60 -9.75 4.09
CA SER A 27 -15.85 -10.88 4.68
C SER A 27 -15.15 -10.53 5.99
N SER A 28 -15.13 -9.25 6.39
CA SER A 28 -14.41 -8.79 7.57
C SER A 28 -15.11 -9.21 8.87
N SER A 29 -14.33 -9.32 9.94
CA SER A 29 -14.82 -9.58 11.30
C SER A 29 -15.61 -8.42 11.93
N ASN A 30 -16.17 -7.50 11.13
CA ASN A 30 -16.82 -6.25 11.57
C ASN A 30 -18.27 -6.14 11.08
N LYS A 31 -18.96 -7.28 10.83
CA LYS A 31 -20.34 -7.29 10.33
C LYS A 31 -21.29 -6.41 11.14
N GLU A 32 -21.21 -6.47 12.47
CA GLU A 32 -22.04 -5.64 13.36
C GLU A 32 -21.82 -4.14 13.13
N MET A 33 -20.56 -3.70 12.97
CA MET A 33 -20.23 -2.30 12.69
C MET A 33 -20.71 -1.88 11.30
N ILE A 34 -20.59 -2.76 10.31
CA ILE A 34 -21.07 -2.52 8.94
C ILE A 34 -22.60 -2.39 8.93
N GLU A 35 -23.31 -3.27 9.64
CA GLU A 35 -24.76 -3.21 9.78
C GLU A 35 -25.19 -1.94 10.52
N GLU A 36 -24.50 -1.56 11.60
CA GLU A 36 -24.75 -0.31 12.32
C GLU A 36 -24.58 0.90 11.39
N ILE A 37 -23.50 0.94 10.58
CA ILE A 37 -23.30 1.99 9.56
C ILE A 37 -24.44 2.00 8.56
N LYS A 38 -24.82 0.84 7.98
CA LYS A 38 -25.89 0.74 6.97
C LYS A 38 -27.26 1.18 7.51
N ASN A 39 -27.48 1.11 8.83
CA ASN A 39 -28.73 1.49 9.48
C ASN A 39 -28.77 2.96 9.96
N MET A 40 -27.69 3.74 9.81
CA MET A 40 -27.69 5.16 10.14
C MET A 40 -28.44 6.00 9.08
N ASP A 41 -28.97 7.14 9.52
CA ASP A 41 -29.59 8.13 8.63
C ASP A 41 -28.49 8.97 7.96
N TRP A 42 -28.19 8.66 6.69
CA TRP A 42 -27.14 9.31 5.93
C TRP A 42 -27.67 10.44 5.07
N ASP A 43 -27.00 11.59 5.14
CA ASP A 43 -27.16 12.67 4.17
C ASP A 43 -26.76 12.18 2.76
N ASN A 44 -27.66 12.31 1.78
CA ASN A 44 -27.41 11.91 0.39
C ASN A 44 -26.11 12.50 -0.16
N ARG A 45 -25.71 13.70 0.28
CA ARG A 45 -24.44 14.30 -0.14
C ARG A 45 -23.21 13.48 0.29
N ILE A 46 -23.29 12.77 1.42
CA ILE A 46 -22.23 11.85 1.86
C ILE A 46 -22.21 10.64 0.93
N THR A 47 -23.36 9.99 0.71
CA THR A 47 -23.42 8.77 -0.10
C THR A 47 -23.02 9.04 -1.55
N ASP A 48 -23.51 10.12 -2.16
CA ASP A 48 -23.18 10.50 -3.54
C ASP A 48 -21.68 10.78 -3.71
N TYR A 49 -21.07 11.44 -2.72
CA TYR A 49 -19.64 11.73 -2.74
C TYR A 49 -18.79 10.46 -2.72
N TYR A 50 -19.14 9.49 -1.86
CA TYR A 50 -18.37 8.24 -1.77
C TYR A 50 -18.72 7.22 -2.85
N GLN A 51 -19.92 7.24 -3.42
CA GLN A 51 -20.30 6.41 -4.57
C GLN A 51 -19.39 6.65 -5.78
N TRP A 52 -18.94 7.90 -5.99
CA TRP A 52 -17.98 8.24 -7.03
C TRP A 52 -16.69 7.42 -6.95
N THR A 53 -16.30 6.92 -5.77
CA THR A 53 -15.07 6.13 -5.64
C THR A 53 -15.11 4.80 -6.39
N LYS A 54 -16.29 4.24 -6.66
CA LYS A 54 -16.45 2.98 -7.39
C LYS A 54 -16.27 3.21 -8.90
N ASN A 55 -15.24 2.61 -9.47
CA ASN A 55 -15.01 2.51 -10.91
C ASN A 55 -15.60 1.21 -11.47
N SER A 56 -15.79 1.17 -12.79
CA SER A 56 -16.25 -0.02 -13.52
C SER A 56 -15.11 -0.75 -14.26
N THR A 57 -13.88 -0.24 -14.17
CA THR A 57 -12.76 -0.66 -15.02
C THR A 57 -11.77 -1.58 -14.31
N CYS A 58 -11.74 -1.60 -12.97
CA CYS A 58 -10.89 -2.50 -12.19
C CYS A 58 -11.69 -3.68 -11.63
N GLU A 59 -11.42 -4.89 -12.14
CA GLU A 59 -12.08 -6.12 -11.69
C GLU A 59 -11.67 -6.55 -10.28
N VAL A 60 -10.45 -6.20 -9.83
CA VAL A 60 -9.87 -6.69 -8.58
C VAL A 60 -10.22 -5.80 -7.39
N ASN A 61 -10.14 -4.48 -7.56
CA ASN A 61 -10.54 -3.49 -6.56
C ASN A 61 -11.23 -2.31 -7.26
N PRO A 62 -12.57 -2.35 -7.37
CA PRO A 62 -13.35 -1.30 -8.04
C PRO A 62 -13.17 0.09 -7.41
N TYR A 63 -12.73 0.19 -6.17
CA TYR A 63 -12.60 1.47 -5.47
C TYR A 63 -11.22 2.12 -5.66
N TRP A 64 -10.27 1.40 -6.26
CA TRP A 64 -8.93 1.90 -6.55
C TRP A 64 -8.90 2.70 -7.87
N PRO A 65 -8.18 3.83 -7.96
CA PRO A 65 -7.34 4.45 -6.92
C PRO A 65 -8.10 5.46 -6.05
N ARG A 66 -9.37 5.72 -6.35
CA ARG A 66 -10.13 6.85 -5.76
C ARG A 66 -10.24 6.75 -4.24
N ALA A 67 -10.57 5.59 -3.68
CA ALA A 67 -10.62 5.38 -2.23
C ALA A 67 -9.25 5.51 -1.55
N PHE A 68 -8.17 5.05 -2.20
CA PHE A 68 -6.80 5.26 -1.73
C PHE A 68 -6.46 6.75 -1.65
N ILE A 69 -6.80 7.53 -2.68
CA ILE A 69 -6.54 8.97 -2.72
C ILE A 69 -7.26 9.71 -1.59
N LEU A 70 -8.53 9.39 -1.34
CA LEU A 70 -9.27 9.97 -0.20
C LEU A 70 -8.64 9.58 1.14
N THR A 71 -8.18 8.33 1.27
CA THR A 71 -7.49 7.83 2.46
C THR A 71 -6.16 8.56 2.68
N LEU A 72 -5.34 8.73 1.64
CA LEU A 72 -4.11 9.53 1.70
C LEU A 72 -4.41 10.95 2.13
N ALA A 73 -5.37 11.61 1.47
CA ALA A 73 -5.72 12.99 1.79
C ALA A 73 -6.20 13.13 3.24
N SER A 74 -6.92 12.14 3.78
CA SER A 74 -7.38 12.14 5.17
C SER A 74 -6.24 12.22 6.21
N LEU A 75 -5.02 11.80 5.86
CA LEU A 75 -3.85 11.91 6.74
C LEU A 75 -3.38 13.36 6.96
N TYR A 76 -3.79 14.28 6.07
CA TYR A 76 -3.48 15.71 6.15
C TYR A 76 -4.57 16.54 6.83
N VAL A 77 -5.70 15.91 7.18
CA VAL A 77 -6.81 16.57 7.87
C VAL A 77 -6.46 16.79 9.35
N SER A 78 -6.83 17.95 9.88
CA SER A 78 -6.64 18.31 11.29
C SER A 78 -7.91 18.89 11.91
N ASP A 79 -8.01 18.81 13.23
CA ASP A 79 -9.15 19.29 14.02
C ASP A 79 -8.82 20.44 14.99
N GLU A 80 -7.76 21.21 14.71
CA GLU A 80 -7.29 22.18 15.72
C GLU A 80 -8.35 23.25 16.04
N ASN A 81 -9.35 23.46 15.17
CA ASN A 81 -10.57 24.26 15.42
C ASN A 81 -11.75 23.87 14.52
N THR A 82 -11.47 23.51 13.27
CA THR A 82 -12.42 23.03 12.26
C THR A 82 -11.75 21.93 11.44
N ILE A 83 -12.53 20.94 10.99
CA ILE A 83 -12.03 19.87 10.12
C ILE A 83 -11.60 20.48 8.77
N GLN A 84 -10.28 20.61 8.59
CA GLN A 84 -9.67 21.20 7.40
C GLN A 84 -8.27 20.62 7.16
N TYR A 85 -7.76 20.81 5.94
CA TYR A 85 -6.36 20.57 5.65
C TYR A 85 -5.47 21.62 6.33
N LYS A 86 -4.32 21.19 6.87
CA LYS A 86 -3.30 22.13 7.35
C LYS A 86 -2.67 22.91 6.21
N ASP A 87 -2.42 22.22 5.10
CA ASP A 87 -1.81 22.75 3.90
C ASP A 87 -2.43 21.99 2.71
N VAL A 88 -3.30 22.66 1.96
CA VAL A 88 -3.97 22.07 0.78
C VAL A 88 -2.96 21.84 -0.35
N ASP A 89 -1.97 22.71 -0.48
CA ASP A 89 -0.97 22.61 -1.54
C ASP A 89 -0.04 21.42 -1.29
N GLU A 90 0.34 21.15 -0.02
CA GLU A 90 1.09 19.93 0.34
C GLU A 90 0.34 18.66 -0.05
N VAL A 91 -0.98 18.63 0.18
CA VAL A 91 -1.86 17.50 -0.22
C VAL A 91 -1.88 17.33 -1.72
N MET A 92 -2.16 18.42 -2.46
CA MET A 92 -2.28 18.37 -3.92
C MET A 92 -0.96 18.00 -4.58
N ASN A 93 0.16 18.54 -4.09
CA ASN A 93 1.49 18.20 -4.58
C ASN A 93 1.80 16.71 -4.38
N HIS A 94 1.45 16.15 -3.22
CA HIS A 94 1.63 14.71 -2.99
C HIS A 94 0.74 13.89 -3.93
N ILE A 95 -0.55 14.19 -4.02
CA ILE A 95 -1.47 13.47 -4.92
C ILE A 95 -1.02 13.56 -6.38
N ASN A 96 -0.59 14.73 -6.85
CA ASN A 96 -0.12 14.93 -8.22
C ASN A 96 1.24 14.26 -8.51
N SER A 97 1.98 13.88 -7.48
CA SER A 97 3.23 13.12 -7.62
C SER A 97 3.00 11.62 -7.84
N LEU A 98 1.80 11.11 -7.55
CA LEU A 98 1.41 9.72 -7.71
C LEU A 98 1.27 9.34 -9.18
N ASP A 99 1.89 8.24 -9.59
CA ASP A 99 1.86 7.78 -10.99
C ASP A 99 0.43 7.42 -11.43
N GLN A 100 -0.41 6.97 -10.49
CA GLN A 100 -1.83 6.72 -10.73
C GLN A 100 -2.61 7.98 -11.16
N ILE A 101 -2.16 9.16 -10.74
CA ILE A 101 -2.77 10.46 -11.07
C ILE A 101 -2.16 11.06 -12.32
N LYS A 102 -0.84 10.93 -12.52
CA LYS A 102 -0.16 11.49 -13.70
C LYS A 102 -0.74 10.99 -15.02
N LEU A 103 -1.25 9.76 -15.01
CA LEU A 103 -1.67 9.05 -16.22
C LEU A 103 -3.19 8.99 -16.39
N THR A 104 -3.98 9.55 -15.46
CA THR A 104 -5.45 9.54 -15.56
C THR A 104 -6.01 10.80 -16.20
N SER A 105 -7.03 10.64 -17.03
CA SER A 105 -7.84 11.74 -17.58
C SER A 105 -8.75 12.39 -16.52
N GLU A 106 -8.91 11.78 -15.35
CA GLU A 106 -9.84 12.20 -14.29
C GLU A 106 -9.20 13.16 -13.26
N LYS A 107 -8.00 13.67 -13.54
CA LYS A 107 -7.21 14.45 -12.60
C LYS A 107 -7.97 15.62 -11.97
N GLU A 108 -8.66 16.42 -12.79
CA GLU A 108 -9.39 17.61 -12.31
C GLU A 108 -10.54 17.23 -11.36
N GLU A 109 -11.27 16.15 -11.66
CA GLU A 109 -12.34 15.68 -10.79
C GLU A 109 -11.77 15.16 -9.47
N ILE A 110 -10.68 14.39 -9.51
CA ILE A 110 -9.99 13.90 -8.31
C ILE A 110 -9.55 15.06 -7.42
N GLU A 111 -8.88 16.08 -7.99
CA GLU A 111 -8.45 17.26 -7.24
C GLU A 111 -9.65 17.98 -6.59
N GLN A 112 -10.76 18.12 -7.31
CA GLN A 112 -11.97 18.73 -6.78
C GLN A 112 -12.55 17.92 -5.62
N ARG A 113 -12.64 16.59 -5.76
CA ARG A 113 -13.12 15.70 -4.70
C ARG A 113 -12.25 15.78 -3.47
N VAL A 114 -10.93 15.80 -3.63
CA VAL A 114 -9.99 15.96 -2.51
C VAL A 114 -10.23 17.31 -1.80
N LYS A 115 -10.37 18.42 -2.52
CA LYS A 115 -10.68 19.74 -1.91
C LYS A 115 -11.97 19.73 -1.09
N GLU A 116 -12.96 18.95 -1.52
CA GLU A 116 -14.25 18.81 -0.82
C GLU A 116 -14.20 17.91 0.42
N LEU A 117 -13.20 17.02 0.54
CA LEU A 117 -13.15 15.98 1.56
C LEU A 117 -13.30 16.49 3.00
N PRO A 118 -12.65 17.60 3.45
CA PRO A 118 -12.84 18.07 4.82
C PRO A 118 -14.28 18.48 5.15
N CYS A 119 -15.00 19.04 4.17
CA CYS A 119 -16.41 19.36 4.31
C CYS A 119 -17.25 18.09 4.47
N ILE A 120 -16.95 17.06 3.67
CA ILE A 120 -17.62 15.76 3.75
C ILE A 120 -17.31 15.05 5.06
N HIS A 121 -16.06 15.05 5.54
CA HIS A 121 -15.69 14.53 6.85
C HIS A 121 -16.48 15.19 7.97
N ASN A 122 -16.64 16.51 7.94
CA ASN A 122 -17.45 17.21 8.93
C ASN A 122 -18.92 16.78 8.92
N ARG A 123 -19.47 16.39 7.77
CA ARG A 123 -20.82 15.80 7.69
C ARG A 123 -20.84 14.40 8.29
N VAL A 124 -19.90 13.53 7.88
CA VAL A 124 -19.78 12.15 8.41
C VAL A 124 -19.62 12.12 9.93
N VAL A 125 -18.73 12.94 10.47
CA VAL A 125 -18.44 12.97 11.92
C VAL A 125 -19.66 13.49 12.73
N LYS A 126 -20.49 14.35 12.12
CA LYS A 126 -21.71 14.88 12.74
C LYS A 126 -22.93 13.98 12.59
N THR A 127 -22.86 12.91 11.78
CA THR A 127 -23.95 11.94 11.65
C THR A 127 -24.26 11.32 13.02
N PRO A 128 -25.54 11.30 13.46
CA PRO A 128 -25.93 10.63 14.70
C PRO A 128 -25.43 9.18 14.72
N GLY A 129 -24.74 8.80 15.80
CA GLY A 129 -24.16 7.47 15.97
C GLY A 129 -22.67 7.36 15.60
N PHE A 130 -22.11 8.26 14.78
CA PHE A 130 -20.70 8.19 14.36
C PHE A 130 -19.71 8.13 15.55
N HIS A 131 -19.91 8.98 16.56
CA HIS A 131 -19.04 9.00 17.74
C HIS A 131 -19.14 7.70 18.56
N GLY A 132 -20.30 7.03 18.52
CA GLY A 132 -20.50 5.70 19.10
C GLY A 132 -19.65 4.65 18.37
N LEU A 133 -19.74 4.62 17.04
CA LEU A 133 -18.91 3.77 16.18
C LEU A 133 -17.42 4.00 16.41
N TRP A 134 -16.98 5.26 16.40
CA TRP A 134 -15.58 5.61 16.63
C TRP A 134 -15.07 5.09 17.98
N LYS A 135 -15.87 5.25 19.03
CA LYS A 135 -15.52 4.74 20.37
C LYS A 135 -15.46 3.21 20.42
N ALA A 136 -16.39 2.53 19.74
CA ALA A 136 -16.38 1.07 19.63
C ALA A 136 -15.13 0.57 18.89
N TYR A 137 -14.82 1.18 17.74
CA TYR A 137 -13.61 0.92 16.97
C TYR A 137 -12.34 1.15 17.81
N CYS A 138 -12.23 2.27 18.53
CA CYS A 138 -11.07 2.56 19.38
C CYS A 138 -10.85 1.48 20.46
N ARG A 139 -11.91 1.02 21.11
CA ARG A 139 -11.82 -0.05 22.13
C ARG A 139 -11.31 -1.35 21.53
N ARG A 140 -11.82 -1.70 20.35
CA ARG A 140 -11.42 -2.91 19.63
C ARG A 140 -9.94 -2.87 19.26
N VAL A 141 -9.49 -1.80 18.61
CA VAL A 141 -8.08 -1.63 18.25
C VAL A 141 -7.20 -1.68 19.48
N LYS A 142 -7.58 -1.01 20.58
CA LYS A 142 -6.80 -1.05 21.83
C LYS A 142 -6.65 -2.46 22.40
N SER A 143 -7.66 -3.33 22.22
CA SER A 143 -7.57 -4.73 22.63
C SER A 143 -6.66 -5.58 21.74
N GLU A 144 -6.55 -5.24 20.44
CA GLU A 144 -5.70 -5.95 19.47
C GLU A 144 -4.28 -5.35 19.35
N GLU A 145 -4.07 -4.14 19.89
CA GLU A 145 -2.82 -3.38 19.81
C GLU A 145 -1.55 -4.14 20.25
N PRO A 146 -1.56 -4.96 21.33
CA PRO A 146 -0.39 -5.74 21.69
C PRO A 146 0.06 -6.70 20.59
N GLU A 147 -0.90 -7.38 19.94
CA GLU A 147 -0.60 -8.31 18.84
C GLU A 147 -0.17 -7.56 17.59
N TYR A 148 -0.79 -6.40 17.31
CA TYR A 148 -0.37 -5.57 16.18
C TYR A 148 1.09 -5.11 16.33
N ASN A 149 1.43 -4.59 17.51
CA ASN A 149 2.80 -4.18 17.82
C ASN A 149 3.77 -5.36 17.71
N ARG A 150 3.38 -6.56 18.17
CA ARG A 150 4.21 -7.77 18.05
C ARG A 150 4.54 -8.08 16.59
N ILE A 151 3.54 -8.10 15.71
CA ILE A 151 3.71 -8.38 14.27
C ILE A 151 4.58 -7.31 13.60
N ILE A 152 4.32 -6.03 13.85
CA ILE A 152 5.09 -4.91 13.28
C ILE A 152 6.55 -4.96 13.72
N HIS A 153 6.80 -5.12 15.02
CA HIS A 153 8.16 -5.18 15.55
C HIS A 153 8.93 -6.40 15.03
N GLN A 154 8.27 -7.55 14.89
CA GLN A 154 8.87 -8.74 14.31
C GLN A 154 9.23 -8.50 12.84
N ALA A 155 8.31 -7.97 12.03
CA ALA A 155 8.54 -7.66 10.62
C ALA A 155 9.72 -6.70 10.45
N MET A 156 9.75 -5.59 11.19
CA MET A 156 10.85 -4.63 11.16
C MET A 156 12.16 -5.18 11.73
N GLY A 157 12.09 -6.12 12.67
CA GLY A 157 13.25 -6.86 13.17
C GLY A 157 13.92 -7.66 12.06
N LEU A 158 13.13 -8.41 11.29
CA LEU A 158 13.62 -9.22 10.18
C LEU A 158 14.32 -8.37 9.10
N VAL A 159 13.75 -7.21 8.75
CA VAL A 159 14.38 -6.31 7.76
C VAL A 159 15.71 -5.77 8.29
N ARG A 160 15.75 -5.32 9.56
CA ARG A 160 17.00 -4.83 10.17
C ARG A 160 18.11 -5.88 10.16
N GLU A 161 17.77 -7.11 10.52
CA GLU A 161 18.70 -8.24 10.52
C GLU A 161 19.16 -8.63 9.11
N ALA A 162 18.27 -8.54 8.11
CA ALA A 162 18.60 -8.89 6.73
C ALA A 162 19.60 -7.93 6.06
N PHE A 163 19.53 -6.63 6.41
CA PHE A 163 20.33 -5.59 5.78
C PHE A 163 21.46 -5.01 6.66
N ASP A 164 21.59 -5.47 7.90
CA ASP A 164 22.57 -4.96 8.87
C ASP A 164 22.55 -3.43 9.01
N LEU A 165 21.34 -2.88 9.09
CA LEU A 165 21.11 -1.44 9.15
C LEU A 165 20.78 -0.99 10.58
N LYS A 166 21.31 0.18 10.96
CA LYS A 166 20.99 0.83 12.23
C LYS A 166 19.55 1.38 12.23
N ALA A 167 18.91 1.41 13.40
CA ALA A 167 17.50 1.77 13.55
C ALA A 167 17.15 3.22 13.12
N ASP A 168 18.13 4.12 13.12
CA ASP A 168 18.00 5.53 12.69
C ASP A 168 18.01 5.70 11.17
N LYS A 169 18.39 4.67 10.42
CA LYS A 169 18.38 4.66 8.96
C LYS A 169 17.03 4.30 8.36
N PHE A 170 16.03 4.01 9.19
CA PHE A 170 14.73 3.61 8.69
C PHE A 170 13.63 4.65 8.95
N PRO A 171 12.67 4.79 8.02
CA PRO A 171 11.51 5.62 8.27
C PRO A 171 10.69 5.05 9.42
N SER A 172 9.98 5.94 10.12
CA SER A 172 9.10 5.53 11.20
C SER A 172 7.82 4.93 10.63
N LEU A 173 7.45 3.72 11.07
CA LEU A 173 6.25 3.04 10.60
C LEU A 173 5.07 3.38 11.50
N ILE A 174 3.99 3.86 10.91
CA ILE A 174 2.73 4.18 11.59
C ILE A 174 1.67 3.23 11.04
N PHE A 175 1.30 2.23 11.83
CA PHE A 175 0.21 1.33 11.46
C PHE A 175 -1.12 1.96 11.86
N VAL A 176 -1.98 2.19 10.88
CA VAL A 176 -3.33 2.73 11.05
C VAL A 176 -4.31 1.60 10.79
N PRO A 177 -4.77 0.88 11.83
CA PRO A 177 -5.71 -0.21 11.64
C PRO A 177 -6.98 0.33 11.02
N ASN A 178 -7.56 -0.36 10.04
CA ASN A 178 -8.87 0.03 9.53
C ASN A 178 -9.72 -1.20 9.26
N SER A 179 -10.51 -1.57 10.25
CA SER A 179 -11.25 -2.82 10.24
C SER A 179 -12.40 -2.83 9.20
N LEU A 180 -12.76 -1.66 8.67
CA LEU A 180 -13.70 -1.48 7.56
C LEU A 180 -13.04 -1.60 6.18
N GLN A 181 -11.71 -1.65 6.09
CA GLN A 181 -11.00 -1.96 4.85
C GLN A 181 -11.04 -3.47 4.59
N ALA A 182 -11.01 -3.86 3.30
CA ALA A 182 -10.93 -5.27 2.96
C ALA A 182 -9.62 -5.87 3.50
N PRO A 183 -9.62 -7.08 4.09
CA PRO A 183 -8.41 -7.72 4.62
C PRO A 183 -7.26 -7.88 3.62
N GLU A 184 -7.60 -8.01 2.34
CA GLU A 184 -6.68 -8.22 1.23
C GLU A 184 -6.05 -6.91 0.73
N ILE A 185 -6.63 -5.75 1.09
CA ILE A 185 -6.13 -4.43 0.69
C ILE A 185 -5.27 -3.87 1.81
N ALA A 186 -4.14 -3.27 1.43
CA ALA A 186 -3.36 -2.42 2.30
C ALA A 186 -2.97 -1.17 1.52
N ASP A 187 -3.17 -0.01 2.13
CA ASP A 187 -2.76 1.28 1.57
C ASP A 187 -1.47 1.73 2.26
N PHE A 188 -0.49 2.14 1.45
CA PHE A 188 0.80 2.62 1.93
C PHE A 188 0.97 4.07 1.52
N VAL A 189 1.28 4.92 2.50
CA VAL A 189 1.51 6.35 2.26
C VAL A 189 2.83 6.76 2.90
N THR A 190 3.75 7.25 2.08
CA THR A 190 5.02 7.81 2.56
C THR A 190 4.87 9.32 2.72
N MET A 191 5.09 9.83 3.92
CA MET A 191 5.07 11.26 4.23
C MET A 191 6.31 11.64 5.02
N LYS A 192 7.20 12.42 4.40
CA LYS A 192 8.49 12.81 5.01
C LYS A 192 9.27 11.54 5.38
N ASN A 193 9.70 11.38 6.64
CA ASN A 193 10.40 10.18 7.11
C ASN A 193 9.46 9.17 7.82
N ARG A 194 8.21 9.05 7.34
CA ARG A 194 7.19 8.16 7.92
C ARG A 194 6.49 7.35 6.82
N VAL A 195 6.24 6.09 7.11
CA VAL A 195 5.41 5.20 6.30
C VAL A 195 4.15 4.89 7.07
N TYR A 196 3.00 5.28 6.52
CA TYR A 196 1.69 4.94 7.05
C TYR A 196 1.24 3.65 6.37
N VAL A 197 0.93 2.64 7.18
CA VAL A 197 0.38 1.36 6.73
C VAL A 197 -1.06 1.32 7.18
N ILE A 198 -2.00 1.46 6.25
CA ILE A 198 -3.43 1.43 6.54
C ILE A 198 -3.95 0.07 6.06
N GLN A 199 -4.36 -0.76 7.01
CA GLN A 199 -4.82 -2.12 6.75
C GLN A 199 -5.74 -2.58 7.88
N SER A 200 -6.67 -3.50 7.61
CA SER A 200 -7.55 -4.05 8.66
C SER A 200 -6.80 -4.75 9.78
N LYS A 201 -5.78 -5.55 9.45
CA LYS A 201 -4.87 -6.22 10.38
C LYS A 201 -3.45 -6.19 9.83
N PRO A 202 -2.43 -6.09 10.68
CA PRO A 202 -1.06 -6.04 10.20
C PRO A 202 -0.67 -7.35 9.54
N ASN A 203 -0.17 -7.26 8.32
CA ASN A 203 0.40 -8.38 7.59
C ASN A 203 1.91 -8.20 7.49
N ALA A 204 2.67 -9.12 8.10
CA ALA A 204 4.14 -9.02 8.14
C ALA A 204 4.76 -8.95 6.74
N VAL A 205 4.19 -9.64 5.74
CA VAL A 205 4.71 -9.66 4.37
C VAL A 205 4.47 -8.31 3.69
N ALA A 206 3.27 -7.76 3.81
CA ALA A 206 2.94 -6.45 3.25
C ALA A 206 3.77 -5.34 3.91
N ILE A 207 3.89 -5.39 5.25
CA ILE A 207 4.76 -4.47 6.01
C ILE A 207 6.20 -4.55 5.53
N VAL A 208 6.77 -5.76 5.39
CA VAL A 208 8.15 -5.92 4.88
C VAL A 208 8.27 -5.39 3.46
N HIS A 209 7.39 -5.77 2.54
CA HIS A 209 7.40 -5.35 1.15
C HIS A 209 7.49 -3.83 1.00
N GLU A 210 6.65 -3.11 1.71
CA GLU A 210 6.53 -1.67 1.56
C GLU A 210 7.66 -0.93 2.27
N TYR A 211 8.12 -1.50 3.38
CA TYR A 211 9.33 -1.01 4.03
C TYR A 211 10.56 -1.16 3.14
N LEU A 212 10.62 -2.22 2.34
CA LEU A 212 11.71 -2.44 1.39
C LEU A 212 11.69 -1.46 0.22
N HIS A 213 10.53 -1.07 -0.30
CA HIS A 213 10.46 0.03 -1.28
C HIS A 213 11.15 1.31 -0.76
N GLN A 214 11.01 1.62 0.52
CA GLN A 214 11.68 2.80 1.11
C GLN A 214 13.20 2.62 1.32
N ILE A 215 13.67 1.39 1.50
CA ILE A 215 15.09 1.10 1.76
C ILE A 215 15.87 0.92 0.45
N LEU A 216 15.22 0.26 -0.52
CA LEU A 216 15.83 -0.19 -1.76
C LEU A 216 15.42 0.68 -2.95
N GLY A 217 14.28 1.36 -2.93
CA GLY A 217 13.77 2.19 -4.05
C GLY A 217 14.80 3.20 -4.55
N ASN A 218 15.27 4.11 -3.68
CA ASN A 218 16.33 5.07 -4.05
C ASN A 218 17.59 4.39 -4.60
N LYS A 219 17.91 3.18 -4.14
CA LYS A 219 19.09 2.45 -4.62
C LYS A 219 18.84 1.79 -5.97
N LEU A 220 17.62 1.31 -6.21
CA LEU A 220 17.19 0.80 -7.52
C LEU A 220 17.14 1.95 -8.54
N ASP A 221 16.72 3.14 -8.12
CA ASP A 221 16.77 4.37 -8.91
C ASP A 221 18.22 4.77 -9.25
N GLU A 222 19.15 4.70 -8.29
CA GLU A 222 20.58 4.87 -8.54
C GLU A 222 21.11 3.87 -9.59
N SER A 223 20.55 2.66 -9.64
CA SER A 223 20.86 1.62 -10.63
C SER A 223 19.96 1.67 -11.89
N ALA A 224 19.14 2.70 -12.08
CA ALA A 224 18.12 2.71 -13.13
C ALA A 224 18.69 2.49 -14.54
N ASP A 225 19.83 3.12 -14.87
CA ASP A 225 20.50 2.97 -16.16
C ASP A 225 20.96 1.53 -16.46
N LEU A 226 21.26 0.76 -15.41
CA LEU A 226 21.58 -0.66 -15.53
C LEU A 226 20.30 -1.45 -15.82
N ILE A 227 19.23 -1.21 -15.06
CA ILE A 227 17.95 -1.91 -15.18
C ILE A 227 17.33 -1.67 -16.56
N LYS A 228 17.34 -0.42 -17.05
CA LYS A 228 16.81 -0.02 -18.36
C LYS A 228 17.49 -0.71 -19.56
N ARG A 229 18.71 -1.23 -19.42
CA ARG A 229 19.35 -2.03 -20.49
C ARG A 229 18.67 -3.37 -20.73
N TYR A 230 17.82 -3.78 -19.80
CA TYR A 230 17.08 -5.05 -19.81
C TYR A 230 15.59 -4.87 -20.10
N THR A 231 15.15 -3.73 -20.64
CA THR A 231 13.72 -3.46 -20.94
C THR A 231 13.05 -4.52 -21.80
N PHE A 232 13.79 -5.26 -22.63
CA PHE A 232 13.26 -6.42 -23.36
C PHE A 232 12.64 -7.52 -22.45
N LEU A 233 13.00 -7.56 -21.16
CA LEU A 233 12.41 -8.46 -20.16
C LEU A 233 10.97 -8.10 -19.79
N ILE A 234 10.43 -6.95 -20.21
CA ILE A 234 9.02 -6.64 -19.98
C ILE A 234 8.08 -7.50 -20.85
N GLU A 235 8.55 -7.93 -22.02
CA GLU A 235 7.73 -8.60 -23.03
C GLU A 235 6.96 -9.82 -22.49
N PRO A 236 7.58 -10.76 -21.75
CA PRO A 236 6.89 -11.97 -21.29
C PRO A 236 5.85 -11.72 -20.18
N VAL A 237 5.89 -10.54 -19.54
CA VAL A 237 5.04 -10.21 -18.38
C VAL A 237 4.06 -9.07 -18.66
N PHE A 238 4.20 -8.37 -19.79
CA PHE A 238 3.54 -7.10 -20.07
C PHE A 238 2.02 -7.13 -19.87
N GLU A 239 1.31 -8.06 -20.49
CA GLU A 239 -0.16 -8.13 -20.42
C GLU A 239 -0.67 -8.25 -18.97
N LYS A 240 0.00 -9.09 -18.17
CA LYS A 240 -0.35 -9.26 -16.76
C LYS A 240 0.02 -8.03 -15.93
N MET A 241 1.18 -7.42 -16.20
CA MET A 241 1.60 -6.21 -15.48
C MET A 241 0.70 -5.02 -15.79
N VAL A 242 0.16 -4.90 -17.00
CA VAL A 242 -0.88 -3.90 -17.32
C VAL A 242 -2.16 -4.18 -16.54
N LYS A 243 -2.62 -5.44 -16.48
CA LYS A 243 -3.81 -5.81 -15.69
C LYS A 243 -3.65 -5.50 -14.20
N TYR A 244 -2.43 -5.63 -13.67
CA TYR A 244 -2.10 -5.27 -12.28
C TYR A 244 -1.62 -3.83 -12.09
N GLN A 245 -1.60 -3.02 -13.16
CA GLN A 245 -1.19 -1.61 -13.14
C GLN A 245 0.25 -1.38 -12.67
N TYR A 246 1.13 -2.34 -12.94
CA TYR A 246 2.57 -2.22 -12.79
C TYR A 246 3.30 -1.81 -14.07
N ALA A 247 2.61 -1.81 -15.22
CA ALA A 247 3.11 -1.32 -16.50
C ALA A 247 2.02 -0.55 -17.25
N TRP A 248 2.42 0.39 -18.09
CA TRP A 248 1.53 1.17 -18.95
C TRP A 248 1.88 1.05 -20.43
N ASP A 249 3.17 0.90 -20.73
CA ASP A 249 3.71 0.62 -22.06
C ASP A 249 4.93 -0.32 -21.95
N LYS A 250 5.51 -0.70 -23.09
CA LYS A 250 6.73 -1.51 -23.15
C LYS A 250 7.99 -0.65 -23.11
N ASP A 251 7.98 0.35 -22.25
CA ASP A 251 9.03 1.36 -22.13
C ASP A 251 9.91 1.14 -20.89
N ASN A 252 10.93 2.00 -20.78
CA ASN A 252 11.90 1.95 -19.69
C ASN A 252 11.27 2.22 -18.33
N ASP A 253 10.28 3.10 -18.25
CA ASP A 253 9.67 3.50 -16.98
C ASP A 253 8.74 2.40 -16.46
N SER A 254 7.96 1.77 -17.35
CA SER A 254 7.18 0.58 -17.02
C SER A 254 8.09 -0.59 -16.60
N TRP A 255 9.23 -0.78 -17.29
CA TRP A 255 10.17 -1.84 -16.91
C TRP A 255 10.83 -1.61 -15.56
N LEU A 256 11.23 -0.37 -15.24
CA LEU A 256 11.76 -0.04 -13.92
C LEU A 256 10.77 -0.44 -12.82
N ASN A 257 9.51 -0.03 -12.96
CA ASN A 257 8.46 -0.32 -11.99
C ASN A 257 8.21 -1.84 -11.85
N VAL A 258 8.09 -2.56 -12.98
CA VAL A 258 7.93 -4.03 -12.97
C VAL A 258 9.12 -4.73 -12.32
N PHE A 259 10.35 -4.30 -12.60
CA PHE A 259 11.53 -4.89 -12.01
C PHE A 259 11.59 -4.64 -10.50
N GLU A 260 11.37 -3.40 -10.07
CA GLU A 260 11.31 -3.05 -8.65
C GLU A 260 10.31 -3.93 -7.91
N GLU A 261 9.07 -4.04 -8.40
CA GLU A 261 8.05 -4.90 -7.80
C GLU A 261 8.48 -6.36 -7.68
N ASN A 262 9.04 -6.94 -8.74
CA ASN A 262 9.55 -8.31 -8.70
C ASN A 262 10.71 -8.45 -7.69
N PHE A 263 11.62 -7.48 -7.65
CA PHE A 263 12.78 -7.46 -6.77
C PHE A 263 12.37 -7.35 -5.30
N ILE A 264 11.49 -6.41 -4.99
CA ILE A 264 11.02 -6.15 -3.62
C ILE A 264 10.15 -7.29 -3.11
N ARG A 265 9.29 -7.89 -3.95
CA ARG A 265 8.53 -9.10 -3.57
C ARG A 265 9.45 -10.29 -3.30
N ALA A 266 10.45 -10.52 -4.14
CA ALA A 266 11.44 -11.58 -3.91
C ALA A 266 12.23 -11.35 -2.61
N ALA A 267 12.69 -10.13 -2.36
CA ALA A 267 13.35 -9.74 -1.12
C ALA A 267 12.43 -9.95 0.10
N SER A 268 11.15 -9.61 0.00
CA SER A 268 10.16 -9.81 1.07
C SER A 268 9.98 -11.28 1.42
N ILE A 269 9.88 -12.14 0.39
CA ILE A 269 9.76 -13.59 0.57
C ILE A 269 11.03 -14.13 1.24
N TRP A 270 12.21 -13.71 0.78
CA TRP A 270 13.50 -14.10 1.35
C TRP A 270 13.61 -13.73 2.83
N ILE A 271 13.26 -12.50 3.21
CA ILE A 271 13.35 -12.02 4.60
C ILE A 271 12.38 -12.77 5.52
N ILE A 272 11.12 -12.91 5.11
CA ILE A 272 10.09 -13.57 5.93
C ILE A 272 10.38 -15.07 6.10
N ASN A 273 10.96 -15.71 5.09
CA ASN A 273 11.18 -17.16 5.05
C ASN A 273 12.67 -17.53 5.08
N ARG A 274 13.52 -16.68 5.67
CA ARG A 274 14.98 -16.85 5.66
C ARG A 274 15.44 -18.22 6.16
N ASN A 275 14.69 -18.79 7.12
CA ASN A 275 14.96 -20.08 7.73
C ASN A 275 14.08 -21.23 7.19
N ASN A 276 13.29 -20.99 6.13
CA ASN A 276 12.42 -22.00 5.52
C ASN A 276 12.41 -21.87 4.00
N LYS A 277 13.42 -22.48 3.36
CA LYS A 277 13.61 -22.44 1.91
C LYS A 277 12.42 -23.02 1.13
N GLU A 278 11.82 -24.10 1.61
CA GLU A 278 10.67 -24.73 0.95
C GLU A 278 9.45 -23.80 0.94
N ALA A 279 9.15 -23.15 2.07
CA ALA A 279 8.06 -22.18 2.15
C ALA A 279 8.31 -20.96 1.25
N ALA A 280 9.55 -20.49 1.19
CA ALA A 280 9.96 -19.39 0.32
C ALA A 280 9.73 -19.73 -1.17
N ILE A 281 10.20 -20.90 -1.62
CA ILE A 281 10.04 -21.37 -3.01
C ILE A 281 8.55 -21.55 -3.34
N LYS A 282 7.79 -22.20 -2.46
CA LYS A 282 6.33 -22.38 -2.64
C LYS A 282 5.63 -21.03 -2.84
N LYS A 283 6.00 -20.02 -2.06
CA LYS A 283 5.42 -18.69 -2.15
C LYS A 283 5.83 -17.96 -3.43
N ALA A 284 7.09 -18.03 -3.83
CA ALA A 284 7.58 -17.46 -5.07
C ALA A 284 6.87 -18.06 -6.30
N ASN A 285 6.68 -19.38 -6.32
CA ASN A 285 5.98 -20.06 -7.40
C ASN A 285 4.50 -19.66 -7.50
N LYS A 286 3.85 -19.33 -6.37
CA LYS A 286 2.49 -18.78 -6.40
C LYS A 286 2.46 -17.43 -7.12
N TYR A 287 3.36 -16.51 -6.78
CA TYR A 287 3.43 -15.23 -7.49
C TYR A 287 3.82 -15.38 -8.97
N ALA A 288 4.68 -16.34 -9.31
CA ALA A 288 5.02 -16.63 -10.69
C ALA A 288 3.79 -17.10 -11.48
N ALA A 289 2.94 -17.96 -10.90
CA ALA A 289 1.66 -18.35 -11.49
C ALA A 289 0.73 -17.14 -11.70
N ASP A 290 0.77 -16.17 -10.79
CA ASP A 290 0.03 -14.91 -10.92
C ASP A 290 0.62 -14.00 -12.01
N GLY A 291 1.86 -14.19 -12.46
CA GLY A 291 2.48 -13.43 -13.55
C GLY A 291 3.82 -12.78 -13.24
N PHE A 292 4.26 -12.83 -11.99
CA PHE A 292 5.54 -12.31 -11.55
C PHE A 292 6.63 -13.36 -11.75
N VAL A 293 6.88 -13.73 -13.01
CA VAL A 293 7.72 -14.87 -13.40
C VAL A 293 9.18 -14.74 -12.95
N TYR A 294 9.64 -13.52 -12.67
CA TYR A 294 11.02 -13.26 -12.24
C TYR A 294 11.24 -13.44 -10.73
N ILE A 295 10.18 -13.47 -9.90
CA ILE A 295 10.32 -13.60 -8.45
C ILE A 295 11.10 -14.86 -8.02
N PRO A 296 10.83 -16.08 -8.54
CA PRO A 296 11.61 -17.26 -8.17
C PRO A 296 13.10 -17.12 -8.46
N ILE A 297 13.45 -16.51 -9.59
CA ILE A 297 14.83 -16.33 -10.05
C ILE A 297 15.57 -15.32 -9.16
N ILE A 298 14.93 -14.20 -8.88
CA ILE A 298 15.51 -13.16 -7.99
C ILE A 298 15.62 -13.70 -6.56
N LEU A 299 14.62 -14.47 -6.09
CA LEU A 299 14.65 -15.11 -4.77
C LEU A 299 15.85 -16.07 -4.63
N GLU A 300 16.13 -16.87 -5.67
CA GLU A 300 17.28 -17.77 -5.67
C GLU A 300 18.60 -16.99 -5.54
N ASN A 301 18.72 -15.85 -6.23
CA ASN A 301 19.87 -14.97 -6.07
C ASN A 301 19.96 -14.43 -4.64
N PHE A 302 18.86 -13.99 -4.02
CA PHE A 302 18.87 -13.54 -2.62
C PHE A 302 19.35 -14.63 -1.65
N MET A 303 18.95 -15.88 -1.87
CA MET A 303 19.35 -17.00 -1.01
C MET A 303 20.83 -17.35 -1.14
N ASN A 304 21.39 -17.25 -2.35
CA ASN A 304 22.70 -17.84 -2.66
C ASN A 304 23.82 -16.82 -2.85
N ARG A 305 23.48 -15.57 -3.22
CA ARG A 305 24.44 -14.58 -3.73
C ARG A 305 24.35 -13.22 -3.04
N TRP A 306 23.41 -13.00 -2.13
CA TRP A 306 23.30 -11.74 -1.40
C TRP A 306 24.56 -11.45 -0.57
N LYS A 307 25.20 -10.31 -0.81
CA LYS A 307 26.44 -9.86 -0.13
C LYS A 307 26.26 -8.56 0.66
N GLY A 308 25.02 -8.12 0.87
CA GLY A 308 24.71 -6.87 1.54
C GLY A 308 24.63 -5.66 0.59
N LEU A 309 24.16 -4.53 1.13
CA LEU A 309 23.80 -3.33 0.36
C LEU A 309 24.96 -2.68 -0.40
N LYS A 310 26.21 -2.86 0.05
CA LYS A 310 27.39 -2.30 -0.62
C LYS A 310 27.66 -2.94 -1.98
N ALA A 311 27.12 -4.14 -2.22
CA ALA A 311 27.27 -4.88 -3.48
C ALA A 311 25.97 -4.91 -4.29
N LEU A 312 25.02 -3.99 -4.02
CA LEU A 312 23.68 -4.05 -4.59
C LEU A 312 23.67 -3.91 -6.11
N ASP A 313 24.44 -3.00 -6.71
CA ASP A 313 24.49 -2.85 -8.19
C ASP A 313 24.92 -4.15 -8.88
N LEU A 314 25.97 -4.79 -8.34
CA LEU A 314 26.45 -6.07 -8.85
C LEU A 314 25.38 -7.16 -8.68
N PHE A 315 24.70 -7.18 -7.53
CA PHE A 315 23.62 -8.12 -7.26
C PHE A 315 22.42 -7.92 -8.20
N ILE A 316 22.04 -6.67 -8.49
CA ILE A 316 21.00 -6.34 -9.48
C ILE A 316 21.40 -6.86 -10.86
N LEU A 317 22.64 -6.60 -11.29
CA LEU A 317 23.17 -7.11 -12.55
C LEU A 317 23.13 -8.65 -12.63
N GLU A 318 23.49 -9.34 -11.53
CA GLU A 318 23.39 -10.81 -11.45
C GLU A 318 21.94 -11.27 -11.61
N CYS A 319 21.00 -10.66 -10.89
CA CYS A 319 19.56 -10.97 -11.01
C CYS A 319 19.03 -10.76 -12.44
N LEU A 320 19.35 -9.63 -13.07
CA LEU A 320 18.94 -9.32 -14.44
C LEU A 320 19.51 -10.31 -15.45
N ASN A 321 20.75 -10.74 -15.28
CA ASN A 321 21.37 -11.74 -16.13
C ASN A 321 20.72 -13.12 -15.98
N GLU A 322 20.35 -13.55 -14.77
CA GLU A 322 19.62 -14.80 -14.58
C GLU A 322 18.20 -14.72 -15.16
N CYS A 323 17.50 -13.58 -15.02
CA CYS A 323 16.19 -13.37 -15.66
C CYS A 323 16.29 -13.41 -17.19
N LYS A 324 17.36 -12.85 -17.76
CA LYS A 324 17.64 -12.98 -19.21
C LYS A 324 17.87 -14.43 -19.62
N ARG A 325 18.53 -15.25 -18.81
CA ARG A 325 18.76 -16.67 -19.12
C ARG A 325 17.50 -17.51 -19.04
N SER A 326 16.52 -17.14 -18.21
CA SER A 326 15.29 -17.91 -18.07
C SER A 326 14.31 -17.76 -19.23
N ILE A 327 14.52 -16.76 -20.09
CA ILE A 327 13.64 -16.48 -21.24
C ILE A 327 14.27 -16.85 -22.60
N ASN A 328 15.54 -17.30 -22.61
CA ASN A 328 16.25 -17.79 -23.79
C ASN A 328 16.33 -19.32 -23.76
#